data_AF-A0ABD6QXA6-F1
#
_entry.id   AF-A0ABD6QXA6-F1
#
_cell.length_a   1.000
_cell.length_b   1.000
_cell.length_c   1.000
_cell.angle_alpha   90.00
_cell.angle_beta   90.00
_cell.angle_gamma   90.00
#
_symmetry.space_group_name_H-M   'P 1'
#
loop_
_entity.id
_entity.type
_entity.pdbx_description
1 polymer ?
#
loop_
_entity_poly.entity_id
_entity_poly.type
_entity_poly.pdbx_seq_one_letter_code
_entity_poly.pdbx_strand_id
1 'polypeptide(L)'
;IESLENIIAKKITFRKTDNKTRDIFDIAVALHNDNNLFDKLLSSQKITKQDLLTLQNSLQELDKKRYSIEIDMVEPISHYKDLSLNAYDFLIDKIDQIKTATYSNSHDNADDLDNSNEYTPTPKRR
;
A
#
# COMPACT_ATOMS: atom_id res chain seq x y z
N ILE A 1 13.51 -18.92 -17.52
CA ILE A 1 12.11 -18.65 -17.11
C ILE A 1 12.16 -17.49 -16.13
N GLU A 2 11.34 -16.44 -16.32
CA GLU A 2 11.31 -15.27 -15.43
C GLU A 2 10.51 -15.59 -14.16
N SER A 3 10.93 -15.08 -12.99
CA SER A 3 10.22 -15.31 -11.73
C SER A 3 8.94 -14.46 -11.63
N LEU A 4 7.96 -14.95 -10.87
CA LEU A 4 6.72 -14.22 -10.63
C LEU A 4 6.99 -12.82 -10.06
N GLU A 5 7.92 -12.70 -9.10
CA GLU A 5 8.29 -11.43 -8.50
C GLU A 5 8.84 -10.43 -9.52
N ASN A 6 9.64 -10.90 -10.49
CA ASN A 6 10.16 -10.03 -11.55
C ASN A 6 9.04 -9.57 -12.50
N ILE A 7 8.10 -10.45 -12.83
CA ILE A 7 6.94 -10.12 -13.66
C ILE A 7 6.09 -9.05 -12.97
N ILE A 8 5.79 -9.23 -11.68
CA ILE A 8 4.99 -8.28 -10.90
C ILE A 8 5.74 -6.96 -10.71
N ALA A 9 7.03 -7.00 -10.37
CA ALA A 9 7.84 -5.78 -10.24
C ALA A 9 7.84 -4.96 -11.52
N LYS A 10 7.95 -5.60 -12.69
CA LYS A 10 7.87 -4.90 -13.99
C LYS A 10 6.51 -4.26 -14.23
N LYS A 11 5.41 -4.92 -13.86
CA LYS A 11 4.07 -4.33 -13.99
C LYS A 11 3.93 -3.08 -13.12
N ILE A 12 4.46 -3.13 -11.90
CA ILE A 12 4.47 -1.98 -10.98
C ILE A 12 5.38 -0.86 -11.52
N THR A 13 6.61 -1.14 -11.94
CA THR A 13 7.56 -0.08 -12.33
C THR A 13 7.26 0.54 -13.70
N PHE A 14 6.87 -0.27 -14.68
CA PHE A 14 6.69 0.19 -16.07
C PHE A 14 5.26 0.62 -16.40
N ARG A 15 4.25 0.17 -15.64
CA ARG A 15 2.84 0.36 -16.01
C ARG A 15 1.97 0.96 -14.90
N LYS A 16 2.57 1.43 -13.80
CA LYS A 16 1.90 2.14 -12.71
C LYS A 16 0.99 3.27 -13.13
N THR A 17 1.14 3.88 -14.32
CA THR A 17 0.28 4.96 -14.82
C THR A 17 -0.67 4.55 -15.94
N ASP A 18 -0.42 3.40 -16.58
CA ASP A 18 -1.20 2.92 -17.73
C ASP A 18 -2.49 2.21 -17.32
N ASN A 19 -2.60 1.81 -16.05
CA ASN A 19 -3.80 1.23 -15.44
C ASN A 19 -4.47 0.11 -16.26
N LYS A 20 -3.66 -0.72 -16.94
CA LYS A 20 -4.20 -1.83 -17.72
C LYS A 20 -4.92 -2.79 -16.79
N THR A 21 -6.18 -3.04 -17.09
CA THR A 21 -7.07 -3.87 -16.29
C THR A 21 -6.47 -5.23 -15.91
N ARG A 22 -5.79 -5.91 -16.85
CA ARG A 22 -5.07 -7.17 -16.58
C ARG A 22 -3.90 -7.02 -15.63
N ASP A 23 -3.14 -5.92 -15.72
CA ASP A 23 -1.99 -5.71 -14.85
C ASP A 23 -2.44 -5.46 -13.41
N ILE A 24 -3.50 -4.65 -13.21
CA ILE A 24 -4.14 -4.44 -11.91
C ILE A 24 -4.60 -5.79 -11.33
N PHE A 25 -5.28 -6.59 -12.13
CA PHE A 25 -5.75 -7.91 -11.70
C PHE A 25 -4.61 -8.88 -11.38
N ASP A 26 -3.58 -8.97 -12.22
CA ASP A 26 -2.42 -9.86 -12.01
C ASP A 26 -1.68 -9.51 -10.71
N ILE A 27 -1.50 -8.22 -10.41
CA ILE A 27 -0.88 -7.76 -9.16
C ILE A 27 -1.75 -8.16 -7.97
N ALA A 28 -3.07 -7.93 -8.05
CA ALA A 28 -4.00 -8.30 -6.98
C ALA A 28 -4.01 -9.80 -6.71
N VAL A 29 -4.01 -10.64 -7.74
CA VAL A 29 -3.93 -12.10 -7.61
C VAL A 29 -2.60 -12.54 -7.01
N ALA A 30 -1.47 -11.97 -7.45
CA ALA A 30 -0.17 -12.30 -6.90
C ALA A 30 -0.10 -11.96 -5.40
N LEU A 31 -0.64 -10.81 -5.02
CA LEU A 31 -0.64 -10.34 -3.64
C LEU A 31 -1.66 -11.09 -2.76
N HIS A 32 -2.79 -11.51 -3.32
CA HIS A 32 -3.77 -12.37 -2.64
C HIS A 32 -3.15 -13.73 -2.26
N ASN A 33 -2.33 -14.28 -3.15
CA ASN A 33 -1.62 -15.54 -2.91
C ASN A 33 -0.37 -15.39 -2.02
N ASP A 34 0.27 -14.22 -2.04
CA ASP A 34 1.43 -13.90 -1.23
C ASP A 34 1.30 -12.49 -0.63
N ASN A 35 0.70 -12.43 0.57
CA ASN A 35 0.45 -11.16 1.27
C ASN A 35 1.72 -10.35 1.56
N ASN A 36 2.90 -11.00 1.59
CA ASN A 36 4.18 -10.35 1.87
C ASN A 36 4.93 -9.96 0.60
N LEU A 37 4.33 -10.13 -0.59
CA LEU A 37 5.01 -9.91 -1.86
C LEU A 37 5.54 -8.48 -2.00
N PHE A 38 4.78 -7.46 -1.60
CA PHE A 38 5.29 -6.09 -1.64
C PHE A 38 6.52 -5.88 -0.74
N ASP A 39 6.53 -6.43 0.47
CA ASP A 39 7.70 -6.38 1.35
C ASP A 39 8.90 -7.07 0.72
N LYS A 40 8.70 -8.25 0.10
CA LYS A 40 9.76 -8.96 -0.64
C LYS A 40 10.29 -8.15 -1.81
N LEU A 41 9.42 -7.48 -2.56
CA LEU A 41 9.82 -6.66 -3.70
C LEU A 41 10.59 -5.40 -3.26
N LEU A 42 10.18 -4.79 -2.14
CA LEU A 42 10.88 -3.66 -1.54
C LEU A 42 12.24 -4.07 -0.95
N SER A 43 12.29 -5.16 -0.18
CA SER A 43 13.52 -5.66 0.45
C SER A 43 14.56 -6.12 -0.57
N SER A 44 14.11 -6.63 -1.72
CA SER A 44 14.97 -7.00 -2.85
C SER A 44 15.23 -5.84 -3.83
N GLN A 45 14.78 -4.62 -3.51
CA GLN A 45 14.95 -3.41 -4.32
C GLN A 45 14.42 -3.54 -5.77
N LYS A 46 13.48 -4.45 -6.01
CA LYS A 46 12.84 -4.62 -7.33
C LYS A 46 11.82 -3.53 -7.63
N ILE A 47 11.27 -2.93 -6.58
CA ILE A 47 10.40 -1.76 -6.61
C ILE A 47 10.81 -0.79 -5.50
N THR A 48 10.40 0.46 -5.61
CA THR A 48 10.57 1.48 -4.57
C THR A 48 9.24 1.83 -3.90
N LYS A 49 9.29 2.46 -2.72
CA LYS A 49 8.09 3.04 -2.08
C LYS A 49 7.40 4.08 -2.99
N GLN A 50 8.18 4.80 -3.79
CA GLN A 50 7.64 5.77 -4.74
C GLN A 50 6.87 5.08 -5.88
N ASP A 51 7.29 3.89 -6.31
CA ASP A 51 6.54 3.11 -7.31
C ASP A 51 5.17 2.69 -6.77
N LEU A 52 5.11 2.25 -5.51
CA LEU A 52 3.85 1.92 -4.84
C LEU A 52 2.95 3.15 -4.67
N LEU A 53 3.51 4.30 -4.29
CA LEU A 53 2.74 5.55 -4.17
C LEU A 53 2.16 5.98 -5.52
N THR A 54 2.96 5.92 -6.59
CA THR A 54 2.49 6.25 -7.95
C THR A 54 1.41 5.28 -8.41
N LEU A 55 1.55 3.97 -8.14
CA LEU A 55 0.50 2.98 -8.42
C LEU A 55 -0.78 3.28 -7.63
N GLN A 56 -0.67 3.66 -6.36
CA GLN A 56 -1.84 4.00 -5.56
C GLN A 56 -2.60 5.21 -6.12
N ASN A 57 -1.89 6.29 -6.46
CA ASN A 57 -2.51 7.49 -7.00
C ASN A 57 -3.23 7.19 -8.33
N SER A 58 -2.63 6.39 -9.20
CA SER A 58 -3.27 6.01 -10.47
C SER A 58 -4.50 5.11 -10.26
N LEU A 59 -4.49 4.22 -9.27
CA LEU A 59 -5.67 3.42 -8.91
C LEU A 59 -6.80 4.29 -8.35
N GLN A 60 -6.49 5.36 -7.62
CA GLN A 60 -7.49 6.32 -7.12
C GLN A 60 -8.14 7.13 -8.26
N GLU A 61 -7.41 7.38 -9.34
CA GLU A 61 -7.90 8.09 -10.54
C GLU A 61 -8.52 7.15 -11.60
N LEU A 62 -8.59 5.84 -11.33
CA LEU A 62 -9.09 4.83 -12.26
C LEU A 62 -10.58 5.06 -12.61
N ASP A 63 -10.91 5.01 -13.90
CA ASP A 63 -12.30 4.91 -14.35
C ASP A 63 -12.87 3.52 -14.01
N LYS A 64 -13.53 3.43 -12.85
CA LYS A 64 -14.12 2.19 -12.33
C LYS A 64 -15.17 1.57 -13.25
N LYS A 65 -15.91 2.38 -14.02
CA LYS A 65 -16.92 1.86 -14.96
C LYS A 65 -16.23 1.16 -16.12
N ARG A 66 -15.23 1.80 -16.71
CA ARG A 66 -14.43 1.21 -17.77
C ARG A 66 -13.70 -0.05 -17.29
N TYR A 67 -13.10 0.00 -16.11
CA TYR A 67 -12.43 -1.14 -15.50
C TYR A 67 -13.35 -2.35 -15.37
N SER A 68 -14.57 -2.17 -14.84
CA SER A 68 -15.53 -3.27 -14.68
C SER A 68 -15.86 -3.94 -16.01
N ILE A 69 -16.08 -3.16 -17.08
CA ILE A 69 -16.36 -3.69 -18.41
C ILE A 69 -15.15 -4.48 -18.95
N GLU A 70 -13.95 -3.95 -18.77
CA GLU A 70 -12.73 -4.61 -19.21
C GLU A 70 -12.46 -5.89 -18.41
N ILE A 71 -12.80 -5.94 -17.11
CA ILE A 71 -12.69 -7.16 -16.29
C ILE A 71 -13.63 -8.25 -16.77
N ASP A 72 -14.86 -7.91 -17.14
CA ASP A 72 -15.79 -8.88 -17.70
C ASP A 72 -15.24 -9.51 -18.99
N MET A 73 -14.53 -8.72 -19.82
CA MET A 73 -13.85 -9.22 -21.03
C MET A 73 -12.58 -10.02 -20.75
N VAL A 74 -11.92 -9.79 -19.60
CA VAL A 74 -10.77 -10.59 -19.15
C VAL A 74 -11.22 -11.99 -18.74
N GLU A 75 -12.49 -12.17 -18.38
CA GLU A 75 -13.09 -13.44 -18.00
C GLU A 75 -12.29 -14.14 -16.88
N PRO A 76 -12.20 -13.51 -15.69
CA PRO A 76 -11.47 -14.06 -14.56
C PRO A 76 -12.05 -15.42 -14.16
N ILE A 77 -11.17 -16.36 -13.81
CA ILE A 77 -11.59 -17.65 -13.27
C ILE A 77 -12.48 -17.45 -12.04
N SER A 78 -13.50 -18.30 -11.90
CA SER A 78 -14.60 -18.05 -10.95
C SER A 78 -14.14 -17.81 -9.52
N HIS A 79 -13.04 -18.43 -9.09
CA HIS A 79 -12.44 -18.24 -7.76
C HIS A 79 -11.93 -16.80 -7.51
N TYR A 80 -11.49 -16.09 -8.54
CA TYR A 80 -10.97 -14.72 -8.43
C TYR A 80 -11.97 -13.65 -8.86
N LYS A 81 -13.23 -14.00 -9.14
CA LYS A 81 -14.21 -13.05 -9.67
C LYS A 81 -14.43 -11.86 -8.72
N ASP A 82 -14.65 -12.14 -7.43
CA ASP A 82 -14.85 -11.08 -6.44
C ASP A 82 -13.60 -10.23 -6.21
N LEU A 83 -12.41 -10.87 -6.25
CA LEU A 83 -11.14 -10.18 -6.18
C LEU A 83 -10.94 -9.27 -7.40
N SER A 84 -11.30 -9.73 -8.59
CA SER A 84 -11.11 -9.00 -9.85
C SER A 84 -11.93 -7.71 -9.91
N LEU A 85 -13.16 -7.73 -9.40
CA LEU A 85 -14.03 -6.56 -9.38
C LEU A 85 -13.53 -5.50 -8.39
N ASN A 86 -12.88 -5.91 -7.31
CA ASN A 86 -12.41 -5.04 -6.24
C ASN A 86 -10.87 -4.91 -6.21
N ALA A 87 -10.17 -5.31 -7.27
CA ALA A 87 -8.72 -5.43 -7.26
C ALA A 87 -8.04 -4.09 -6.98
N TYR A 88 -8.58 -2.98 -7.51
CA TYR A 88 -8.04 -1.65 -7.28
C TYR A 88 -8.16 -1.23 -5.80
N ASP A 89 -9.32 -1.45 -5.16
CA ASP A 89 -9.53 -1.12 -3.74
C ASP A 89 -8.64 -2.01 -2.85
N PHE A 90 -8.57 -3.31 -3.16
CA PHE A 90 -7.69 -4.26 -2.48
C PHE A 90 -6.22 -3.86 -2.53
N LEU A 91 -5.73 -3.40 -3.69
CA LEU A 91 -4.35 -2.95 -3.84
C LEU A 91 -4.07 -1.65 -3.07
N ILE A 92 -5.01 -0.70 -3.09
CA ILE A 92 -4.91 0.55 -2.32
C ILE A 92 -4.77 0.22 -0.82
N ASP A 93 -5.63 -0.63 -0.28
CA ASP A 93 -5.60 -1.04 1.13
C ASP A 93 -4.26 -1.66 1.52
N LYS A 94 -3.72 -2.51 0.64
CA LYS A 94 -2.44 -3.19 0.86
C LYS A 94 -1.25 -2.22 0.83
N ILE A 95 -1.29 -1.20 -0.03
CA ILE A 95 -0.28 -0.15 -0.05
C ILE A 95 -0.34 0.70 1.22
N ASP A 96 -1.55 1.00 1.73
CA ASP A 96 -1.70 1.75 2.99
C ASP A 96 -1.24 0.99 4.23
N GLN A 97 -1.39 -0.34 4.25
CA GLN A 97 -0.84 -1.21 5.31
C GLN A 97 0.71 -1.11 5.39
N ILE A 98 1.40 -0.98 4.25
CA ILE A 98 2.86 -0.83 4.22
C ILE A 98 3.29 0.53 4.79
N LYS A 99 2.52 1.59 4.51
CA LYS A 99 2.79 2.92 5.08
C LYS A 99 2.66 2.88 6.59
N THR A 100 1.54 2.37 7.10
CA THR A 100 1.26 2.35 8.55
C THR A 100 2.25 1.48 9.32
N ALA A 101 2.63 0.32 8.78
CA ALA A 101 3.69 -0.53 9.36
C ALA A 101 5.05 0.16 9.47
N THR A 102 5.34 1.16 8.61
CA THR A 102 6.58 1.96 8.71
C THR A 102 6.51 2.96 9.87
N TYR A 103 5.34 3.55 10.18
CA TYR A 103 5.20 4.58 11.21
C TYR A 103 5.08 4.02 12.64
N SER A 104 4.57 2.78 12.78
CA SER A 104 4.42 2.13 14.09
C SER A 104 5.74 1.67 14.74
N ASN A 105 6.84 1.62 13.98
CA ASN A 105 8.16 1.23 14.51
C ASN A 105 9.02 2.42 15.00
N SER A 106 8.42 3.62 15.14
CA SER A 106 9.14 4.86 15.50
C SER A 106 8.56 5.62 16.71
N HIS A 107 7.88 4.95 17.64
CA HIS A 107 7.38 5.58 18.87
C HIS A 107 7.47 4.64 20.08
N ASP A 108 8.69 4.34 20.50
CA ASP A 108 8.96 4.01 21.90
C ASP A 108 10.14 4.86 22.35
N ASN A 109 10.00 5.47 23.53
CA ASN A 109 10.93 6.38 24.23
C ASN A 109 10.71 7.88 23.98
N ALA A 110 9.73 8.45 24.68
CA ALA A 110 9.80 9.83 25.16
C ALA A 110 9.14 9.93 26.54
N ASP A 111 10.01 9.87 27.55
CA ASP A 111 10.00 10.62 28.81
C ASP A 111 8.79 10.53 29.76
N ASP A 112 8.86 9.54 30.66
CA ASP A 112 8.39 9.68 32.04
C ASP A 112 9.37 10.56 32.84
N LEU A 113 9.08 11.87 32.94
CA LEU A 113 9.60 12.72 34.01
C LEU A 113 8.52 13.71 34.46
N ASP A 114 7.50 13.21 35.16
CA ASP A 114 6.68 14.01 36.06
C ASP A 114 7.48 14.29 37.34
N ASN A 115 8.21 15.42 37.36
CA ASN A 115 8.84 15.92 38.57
C ASN A 115 7.97 17.04 39.16
N SER A 116 7.08 16.63 40.04
CA SER A 116 6.35 17.47 40.97
C SER A 116 7.29 18.39 41.74
N ASN A 117 7.10 19.70 41.65
CA ASN A 117 7.43 20.61 42.76
C ASN A 117 6.56 21.87 42.68
N GLU A 118 5.41 21.78 43.35
CA GLU A 118 4.72 22.94 43.90
C GLU A 118 5.63 23.67 44.90
N TYR A 119 5.94 24.94 44.62
CA TYR A 119 6.29 25.87 45.69
C TYR A 119 5.87 27.29 45.32
N THR A 120 4.80 27.77 45.95
CA THR A 120 4.65 29.19 46.29
C THR A 120 4.76 29.27 47.81
N PRO A 121 5.32 30.35 48.39
CA PRO A 121 4.43 31.48 48.71
C PRO A 121 5.06 32.89 48.86
N THR A 122 4.20 33.89 48.57
CA THR A 122 3.96 35.16 49.32
C THR A 122 4.90 36.40 49.22
N PRO A 123 4.34 37.61 49.49
CA PRO A 123 4.59 38.85 48.76
C PRO A 123 5.47 39.87 49.52
N LYS A 124 5.88 40.96 48.86
CA LYS A 124 6.29 42.19 49.55
C LYS A 124 5.71 43.44 48.91
N ARG A 125 4.86 44.11 49.71
CA ARG A 125 4.58 45.54 49.64
C ARG A 125 5.85 46.33 49.93
N ARG A 126 6.06 47.43 49.20
CA ARG A 126 6.49 48.72 49.75
C ARG A 126 6.11 49.82 48.77
#